data_AF-A0A0Q7SQV7-F1
#
_entry.id   AF-A0A0Q7SQV7-F1
#
_cell.length_a   1.000
_cell.length_b   1.000
_cell.length_c   1.000
_cell.angle_alpha   90.00
_cell.angle_beta   90.00
_cell.angle_gamma   90.00
#
_symmetry.space_group_name_H-M   'P 1'
#
loop_
_entity.id
_entity.type
_entity.pdbx_description
1 polymer ?
#
loop_
_entity_poly.entity_id
_entity_poly.type
_entity_poly.pdbx_seq_one_letter_code
_entity_poly.pdbx_strand_id
1 'polypeptide(L)'
;MTRFTLAAVGALLLAASPVLAQTTAPQTTVSAKVQTSAAPAGSEEWLRQRGETYRAAPDSEQDPAEVAETVRLNAQIAARNAAAERAEAEGAATFERESAQWRAETARLETQRAQYEADLAAANAARAAYERAQAAWEAEVAACERARRVCVTTPPAKY
;
A
#
# COMPACT_ATOMS: atom_id res chain seq x y z
N MET A 1 4.47 11.70 26.84
CA MET A 1 3.09 11.80 26.35
C MET A 1 2.93 10.84 25.19
N THR A 2 2.64 9.58 25.51
CA THR A 2 2.54 8.45 24.59
C THR A 2 1.09 8.28 24.15
N ARG A 3 0.85 8.36 22.85
CA ARG A 3 -0.47 8.21 22.23
C ARG A 3 -0.64 6.74 21.82
N PHE A 4 -1.61 6.06 22.40
CA PHE A 4 -2.09 4.75 21.95
C PHE A 4 -3.53 4.94 21.44
N THR A 5 -3.74 4.78 20.14
CA THR A 5 -5.06 4.65 19.52
C THR A 5 -5.25 3.20 19.11
N LEU A 6 -6.08 2.47 19.87
CA LEU A 6 -6.53 1.12 19.57
C LEU A 6 -7.68 1.17 18.56
N ALA A 7 -7.55 0.44 17.46
CA ALA A 7 -8.61 0.16 16.51
C ALA A 7 -9.57 -0.89 17.10
N ALA A 8 -10.87 -0.59 17.14
CA ALA A 8 -11.90 -1.54 17.53
C ALA A 8 -12.52 -2.16 16.27
N VAL A 9 -12.22 -3.45 16.07
CA VAL A 9 -12.80 -4.32 15.05
C VAL A 9 -14.20 -4.74 15.52
N GLY A 10 -15.23 -4.48 14.70
CA GLY A 10 -16.59 -4.91 14.94
C GLY A 10 -16.78 -6.40 14.60
N ALA A 11 -17.19 -7.19 15.59
CA ALA A 11 -17.66 -8.55 15.41
C ALA A 11 -19.19 -8.58 15.53
N LEU A 12 -19.90 -8.79 14.41
CA LEU A 12 -21.33 -9.10 14.42
C LEU A 12 -21.50 -10.60 14.66
N LEU A 13 -22.04 -10.97 15.82
CA LEU A 13 -22.44 -12.33 16.16
C LEU A 13 -23.86 -12.60 15.64
N LEU A 14 -23.98 -13.61 14.79
CA LEU A 14 -25.25 -14.23 14.37
C LEU A 14 -25.86 -15.00 15.54
N ALA A 15 -27.03 -14.59 16.00
CA ALA A 15 -27.87 -15.38 16.89
C ALA A 15 -28.98 -16.07 16.07
N ALA A 16 -28.85 -17.39 15.91
CA ALA A 16 -29.90 -18.26 15.39
C ALA A 16 -30.81 -18.71 16.55
N SER A 17 -32.12 -18.48 16.42
CA SER A 17 -33.13 -19.04 17.32
C SER A 17 -33.96 -20.09 16.56
N PRO A 18 -34.19 -21.29 17.12
CA PRO A 18 -34.87 -22.38 16.43
C PRO A 18 -36.39 -22.17 16.46
N VAL A 19 -37.04 -22.22 15.30
CA VAL A 19 -38.49 -22.37 15.21
C VAL A 19 -38.81 -23.87 15.30
N LEU A 20 -39.53 -24.23 16.36
CA LEU A 20 -40.10 -25.57 16.53
C LEU A 20 -41.17 -25.81 15.47
N ALA A 21 -40.95 -26.82 14.64
CA ALA A 21 -41.95 -27.38 13.75
C ALA A 21 -43.05 -28.07 14.57
N GLN A 22 -44.30 -27.62 14.44
CA GLN A 22 -45.47 -28.40 14.82
C GLN A 22 -46.14 -28.91 13.55
N THR A 23 -45.94 -30.21 13.30
CA THR A 23 -46.65 -31.01 12.31
C THR A 23 -47.95 -31.54 12.91
N THR A 24 -49.11 -31.19 12.35
CA THR A 24 -50.25 -32.11 12.30
C THR A 24 -51.19 -31.73 11.15
N ALA A 25 -51.40 -32.66 10.22
CA ALA A 25 -52.49 -32.66 9.22
C ALA A 25 -53.67 -33.51 9.78
N PRO A 26 -54.93 -33.35 9.32
CA PRO A 26 -55.31 -33.98 8.03
C PRO A 26 -56.38 -33.24 7.19
N GLN A 27 -56.10 -33.23 5.88
CA GLN A 27 -56.99 -33.54 4.75
C GLN A 27 -58.39 -32.87 4.66
N THR A 28 -58.53 -31.99 3.67
CA THR A 28 -59.76 -31.87 2.89
C THR A 28 -59.42 -31.74 1.40
N THR A 29 -60.01 -32.64 0.62
CA THR A 29 -59.93 -32.75 -0.84
C THR A 29 -60.57 -31.53 -1.51
N VAL A 30 -59.81 -30.78 -2.32
CA VAL A 30 -60.36 -29.99 -3.42
C VAL A 30 -59.40 -30.03 -4.60
N SER A 31 -59.89 -30.63 -5.69
CA SER A 31 -59.53 -30.49 -7.10
C SER A 31 -58.13 -29.97 -7.44
N ALA A 32 -57.35 -30.86 -8.07
CA ALA A 32 -56.18 -30.50 -8.84
C ALA A 32 -56.53 -29.44 -9.91
N LYS A 33 -56.28 -28.18 -9.57
CA LYS A 33 -55.87 -27.17 -10.54
C LYS A 33 -54.39 -26.98 -10.28
N VAL A 34 -53.56 -27.19 -11.30
CA VAL A 34 -52.12 -26.91 -11.23
C VAL A 34 -51.96 -25.43 -10.90
N GLN A 35 -51.87 -25.13 -9.61
CA GLN A 35 -51.35 -23.86 -9.12
C GLN A 35 -49.85 -24.00 -9.24
N THR A 36 -49.28 -23.44 -10.30
CA THR A 36 -47.89 -23.00 -10.27
C THR A 36 -47.76 -22.07 -9.07
N SER A 37 -47.25 -22.60 -7.96
CA SER A 37 -46.93 -21.80 -6.79
C SER A 37 -45.85 -20.81 -7.22
N ALA A 38 -46.24 -19.55 -7.40
CA ALA A 38 -45.27 -18.50 -7.65
C ALA A 38 -44.27 -18.50 -6.49
N ALA A 39 -42.97 -18.44 -6.80
CA ALA A 39 -41.93 -18.41 -5.79
C ALA A 39 -42.20 -17.28 -4.79
N PRO A 40 -41.93 -17.47 -3.48
CA PRO A 40 -42.20 -16.44 -2.48
C PRO A 40 -41.46 -15.14 -2.81
N ALA A 41 -42.15 -13.99 -2.66
CA ALA A 41 -41.60 -12.69 -3.01
C ALA A 41 -40.28 -12.43 -2.27
N GLY A 42 -39.25 -12.01 -3.01
CA GLY A 42 -37.91 -11.79 -2.47
C GLY A 42 -37.01 -13.03 -2.40
N SER A 43 -37.51 -14.23 -2.70
CA SER A 43 -36.64 -15.41 -2.88
C SER A 43 -35.79 -15.31 -4.14
N GLU A 44 -34.67 -16.04 -4.20
CA GLU A 44 -33.81 -16.09 -5.39
C GLU A 44 -34.56 -16.59 -6.64
N GLU A 45 -35.46 -17.56 -6.47
CA GLU A 45 -36.28 -18.07 -7.56
C GLU A 45 -37.29 -17.01 -8.04
N TRP A 46 -37.85 -16.22 -7.13
CA TRP A 46 -38.73 -15.10 -7.50
C TRP A 46 -37.98 -13.99 -8.22
N LEU A 47 -36.76 -13.65 -7.80
CA LEU A 47 -35.91 -12.67 -8.48
C LEU A 47 -35.49 -13.16 -9.87
N ARG A 48 -35.14 -14.44 -9.99
CA ARG A 48 -34.82 -15.09 -11.27
C ARG A 48 -36.01 -15.06 -12.23
N GLN A 49 -37.18 -15.53 -11.78
CA GLN A 49 -38.41 -15.51 -12.57
C GLN A 49 -38.80 -14.08 -12.97
N ARG A 50 -38.65 -13.08 -12.08
CA ARG A 50 -38.86 -11.67 -12.43
C ARG A 50 -37.85 -11.15 -13.46
N GLY A 51 -36.58 -11.52 -13.37
CA GLY A 51 -35.58 -11.15 -14.36
C GLY A 51 -35.86 -11.76 -15.73
N GLU A 52 -36.23 -13.04 -15.75
CA GLU A 52 -36.57 -13.79 -16.98
C GLU A 52 -37.86 -13.30 -17.64
N THR A 53 -38.83 -12.82 -16.85
CA THR A 53 -40.10 -12.30 -17.34
C THR A 53 -40.10 -10.80 -17.59
N TYR A 54 -39.06 -10.09 -17.15
CA TYR A 54 -38.95 -8.65 -17.36
C TYR A 54 -38.90 -8.34 -18.85
N ARG A 55 -39.84 -7.51 -19.29
CA ARG A 55 -39.79 -6.83 -20.58
C ARG A 55 -39.79 -5.34 -20.31
N ALA A 56 -38.88 -4.64 -20.97
CA ALA A 56 -38.88 -3.18 -20.93
C ALA A 56 -40.25 -2.66 -21.41
N ALA A 57 -40.72 -1.58 -20.79
CA ALA A 57 -41.91 -0.88 -21.27
C ALA A 57 -41.65 -0.44 -22.72
N PRO A 58 -42.65 -0.55 -23.62
CA PRO A 58 -42.49 -0.10 -24.99
C PRO A 58 -42.24 1.40 -25.03
N ASP A 59 -41.52 1.88 -26.05
CA ASP A 59 -41.12 3.30 -26.18
C ASP A 59 -42.32 4.27 -26.14
N SER A 60 -43.51 3.82 -26.56
CA SER A 60 -44.75 4.60 -26.49
C SER A 60 -45.25 4.90 -25.06
N GLU A 61 -44.78 4.15 -24.07
CA GLU A 61 -45.09 4.34 -22.65
C GLU A 61 -44.01 5.13 -21.91
N GLN A 62 -42.89 5.47 -22.57
CA GLN A 62 -41.83 6.29 -21.98
C GLN A 62 -42.14 7.77 -22.13
N ASP A 63 -41.87 8.57 -21.11
CA ASP A 63 -41.88 10.03 -21.22
C ASP A 63 -40.62 10.48 -21.98
N PRO A 64 -40.76 11.11 -23.17
CA PRO A 64 -39.61 11.57 -23.95
C PRO A 64 -38.71 12.56 -23.19
N ALA A 65 -39.27 13.35 -22.26
CA ALA A 65 -38.51 14.30 -21.47
C ALA A 65 -37.60 13.60 -20.45
N GLU A 66 -38.10 12.57 -19.77
CA GLU A 66 -37.31 11.76 -18.82
C GLU A 66 -36.19 11.00 -19.53
N VAL A 67 -36.45 10.46 -20.73
CA VAL A 67 -35.44 9.79 -21.55
C VAL A 67 -34.34 10.77 -21.97
N ALA A 68 -34.70 11.96 -22.46
CA ALA A 68 -33.74 12.98 -22.86
C ALA A 68 -32.85 13.42 -21.69
N GLU A 69 -33.44 13.62 -20.50
CA GLU A 69 -32.69 13.99 -19.30
C GLU A 69 -31.78 12.85 -18.83
N THR A 70 -32.23 11.61 -18.90
CA THR A 70 -31.42 10.42 -18.56
C THR A 70 -30.22 10.30 -19.49
N VAL A 71 -30.42 10.49 -20.80
CA VAL A 71 -29.33 10.51 -21.79
C VAL A 71 -28.33 11.63 -21.47
N ARG A 72 -28.83 12.83 -21.15
CA ARG A 72 -27.99 13.97 -20.76
C ARG A 72 -27.17 13.67 -19.50
N LEU A 73 -27.78 13.06 -18.48
CA LEU A 73 -27.10 12.69 -17.24
C LEU A 73 -26.06 11.59 -17.47
N ASN A 74 -26.40 10.56 -18.24
CA ASN A 74 -25.48 9.47 -18.57
C ASN A 74 -24.26 9.99 -19.35
N ALA A 75 -24.46 10.93 -20.28
CA ALA A 75 -23.36 11.58 -20.98
C ALA A 75 -22.44 12.37 -20.03
N GLN A 76 -23.01 13.07 -19.04
CA GLN A 76 -22.22 13.76 -18.02
C GLN A 76 -21.46 12.79 -17.12
N ILE A 77 -22.08 11.68 -16.70
CA ILE A 77 -21.42 10.65 -15.89
C ILE A 77 -20.27 10.03 -16.67
N ALA A 78 -20.48 9.67 -17.94
CA ALA A 78 -19.43 9.14 -18.81
C ALA A 78 -18.26 10.12 -18.95
N ALA A 79 -18.56 11.41 -19.16
CA ALA A 79 -17.53 12.45 -19.24
C ALA A 79 -16.74 12.60 -17.93
N ARG A 80 -17.42 12.55 -16.77
CA ARG A 80 -16.77 12.61 -15.45
C ARG A 80 -15.93 11.38 -15.17
N ASN A 81 -16.40 10.19 -15.51
CA ASN A 81 -15.66 8.95 -15.35
C ASN A 81 -14.40 8.96 -16.21
N ALA A 82 -14.50 9.36 -17.49
CA ALA A 82 -13.35 9.48 -18.36
C ALA A 82 -12.34 10.53 -17.86
N ALA A 83 -12.79 11.62 -17.24
CA ALA A 83 -11.89 12.59 -16.62
C ALA A 83 -11.21 12.03 -15.37
N ALA A 84 -11.94 11.29 -14.53
CA ALA A 84 -11.38 10.62 -13.35
C ALA A 84 -10.34 9.57 -13.76
N GLU A 85 -10.63 8.72 -14.74
CA GLU A 85 -9.69 7.72 -15.26
C GLU A 85 -8.37 8.35 -15.74
N ARG A 86 -8.44 9.48 -16.44
CA ARG A 86 -7.23 10.22 -16.85
C ARG A 86 -6.46 10.75 -15.66
N ALA A 87 -7.14 11.35 -14.68
CA ALA A 87 -6.50 11.89 -13.49
C ALA A 87 -5.82 10.78 -12.66
N GLU A 88 -6.47 9.63 -12.51
CA GLU A 88 -5.88 8.46 -11.82
C GLU A 88 -4.67 7.91 -12.57
N ALA A 89 -4.72 7.83 -13.91
CA ALA A 89 -3.59 7.39 -14.72
C ALA A 89 -2.39 8.35 -14.61
N GLU A 90 -2.63 9.66 -14.66
CA GLU A 90 -1.60 10.69 -14.48
C GLU A 90 -1.01 10.66 -13.06
N GLY A 91 -1.86 10.44 -12.05
CA GLY A 91 -1.46 10.28 -10.66
C GLY A 91 -0.57 9.07 -10.46
N ALA A 92 -0.97 7.91 -10.98
CA ALA A 92 -0.19 6.67 -10.94
C ALA A 92 1.17 6.83 -11.62
N ALA A 93 1.20 7.39 -12.83
CA ALA A 93 2.44 7.63 -13.57
C ALA A 93 3.39 8.60 -12.83
N THR A 94 2.84 9.61 -12.16
CA THR A 94 3.63 10.54 -11.34
C THR A 94 4.19 9.85 -10.10
N PHE A 95 3.36 9.10 -9.39
CA PHE A 95 3.78 8.34 -8.21
C PHE A 95 4.88 7.32 -8.55
N GLU A 96 4.76 6.59 -9.66
CA GLU A 96 5.76 5.62 -10.11
C GLU A 96 7.11 6.29 -10.42
N ARG A 97 7.08 7.44 -11.12
CA ARG A 97 8.27 8.22 -11.43
C ARG A 97 8.97 8.71 -10.15
N GLU A 98 8.22 9.30 -9.23
CA GLU A 98 8.77 9.80 -7.96
C GLU A 98 9.30 8.66 -7.09
N SER A 99 8.59 7.54 -7.04
CA SER A 99 9.02 6.34 -6.32
C SER A 99 10.31 5.74 -6.89
N ALA A 100 10.49 5.78 -8.22
CA ALA A 100 11.72 5.34 -8.86
C ALA A 100 12.90 6.28 -8.55
N GLN A 101 12.67 7.59 -8.60
CA GLN A 101 13.68 8.59 -8.23
C GLN A 101 14.09 8.47 -6.77
N TRP A 102 13.12 8.32 -5.87
CA TRP A 102 13.38 8.14 -4.45
C TRP A 102 14.24 6.89 -4.19
N ARG A 103 13.87 5.73 -4.76
CA ARG A 103 14.67 4.50 -4.62
C ARG A 103 16.10 4.66 -5.15
N ALA A 104 16.27 5.34 -6.27
CA ALA A 104 17.59 5.59 -6.84
C ALA A 104 18.44 6.49 -5.94
N GLU A 105 17.87 7.57 -5.41
CA GLU A 105 18.59 8.47 -4.52
C GLU A 105 18.91 7.81 -3.17
N THR A 106 17.98 7.01 -2.62
CA THR A 106 18.25 6.22 -1.40
C THR A 106 19.43 5.27 -1.60
N ALA A 107 19.45 4.49 -2.68
CA ALA A 107 20.56 3.57 -2.96
C ALA A 107 21.90 4.32 -3.14
N ARG A 108 21.86 5.50 -3.78
CA ARG A 108 23.02 6.36 -3.96
C ARG A 108 23.54 6.91 -2.63
N LEU A 109 22.65 7.33 -1.73
CA LEU A 109 23.01 7.83 -0.40
C LEU A 109 23.55 6.73 0.51
N GLU A 110 22.98 5.53 0.46
CA GLU A 110 23.49 4.36 1.18
C GLU A 110 24.91 4.02 0.75
N THR A 111 25.18 4.06 -0.56
CA THR A 111 26.52 3.83 -1.11
C THR A 111 27.50 4.90 -0.63
N GLN A 112 27.12 6.19 -0.70
CA GLN A 112 27.96 7.30 -0.22
C GLN A 112 28.26 7.18 1.28
N ARG A 113 27.27 6.75 2.08
CA ARG A 113 27.46 6.54 3.51
C ARG A 113 28.47 5.43 3.79
N ALA A 114 28.36 4.30 3.09
CA ALA A 114 29.32 3.20 3.25
C ALA A 114 30.74 3.62 2.86
N GLN A 115 30.88 4.40 1.78
CA GLN A 115 32.18 4.97 1.36
C GLN A 115 32.74 5.92 2.43
N TYR A 116 31.92 6.84 2.93
CA TYR A 116 32.32 7.77 3.98
C TYR A 116 32.78 7.05 5.25
N GLU A 117 32.06 6.01 5.68
CA GLU A 117 32.44 5.20 6.85
C GLU A 117 33.78 4.48 6.62
N ALA A 118 34.03 3.96 5.42
CA ALA A 118 35.31 3.35 5.06
C ALA A 118 36.46 4.38 5.02
N ASP A 119 36.25 5.54 4.42
CA ASP A 119 37.24 6.62 4.33
C ASP A 119 37.59 7.15 5.72
N LEU A 120 36.60 7.30 6.61
CA LEU A 120 36.81 7.71 7.99
C LEU A 120 37.65 6.66 8.75
N ALA A 121 37.36 5.37 8.57
CA ALA A 121 38.15 4.30 9.16
C ALA A 121 39.60 4.32 8.66
N ALA A 122 39.81 4.51 7.35
CA ALA A 122 41.13 4.60 6.74
C ALA A 122 41.91 5.83 7.27
N ALA A 123 41.28 6.99 7.36
CA ALA A 123 41.88 8.21 7.89
C ALA A 123 42.29 8.04 9.37
N ASN A 124 41.43 7.43 10.19
CA ASN A 124 41.73 7.14 11.58
C ASN A 124 42.89 6.15 11.72
N ALA A 125 42.97 5.13 10.87
CA ALA A 125 44.07 4.17 10.86
C ALA A 125 45.41 4.82 10.44
N ALA A 126 45.38 5.67 9.41
CA ALA A 126 46.55 6.43 8.95
C ALA A 126 47.06 7.36 10.05
N ARG A 127 46.14 8.05 10.74
CA ARG A 127 46.47 8.89 11.89
C ARG A 127 47.13 8.10 13.02
N ALA A 128 46.55 6.96 13.41
CA ALA A 128 47.13 6.13 14.45
C ALA A 128 48.52 5.59 14.06
N ALA A 129 48.75 5.28 12.78
CA ALA A 129 50.05 4.87 12.28
C ALA A 129 51.09 6.00 12.37
N TYR A 130 50.71 7.21 11.96
CA TYR A 130 51.57 8.39 12.09
C TYR A 130 51.91 8.71 13.54
N GLU A 131 50.94 8.65 14.46
CA GLU A 131 51.17 8.89 15.89
C GLU A 131 52.16 7.88 16.48
N ARG A 132 52.09 6.59 16.09
CA ARG A 132 53.09 5.59 16.47
C ARG A 132 54.47 5.87 15.87
N ALA A 133 54.53 6.24 14.59
CA ALA A 133 55.79 6.56 13.92
C ALA A 133 56.46 7.79 14.54
N GLN A 134 55.68 8.80 14.94
CA GLN A 134 56.17 9.96 15.67
C GLN A 134 56.75 9.55 17.03
N ALA A 135 56.00 8.79 17.83
CA ALA A 135 56.49 8.34 19.14
C ALA A 135 57.79 7.51 19.04
N ALA A 136 57.91 6.66 18.01
CA ALA A 136 59.13 5.91 17.75
C ALA A 136 60.31 6.83 17.37
N TRP A 137 60.07 7.78 16.46
CA TRP A 137 61.07 8.76 16.04
C TRP A 137 61.54 9.62 17.22
N GLU A 138 60.62 10.12 18.05
CA GLU A 138 60.94 10.88 19.27
C GLU A 138 61.82 10.07 20.23
N ALA A 139 61.54 8.77 20.41
CA ALA A 139 62.34 7.89 21.25
C ALA A 139 63.75 7.66 20.68
N GLU A 140 63.88 7.51 19.36
CA GLU A 140 65.18 7.37 18.67
C GLU A 140 66.04 8.63 18.78
N VAL A 141 65.42 9.81 18.56
CA VAL A 141 66.10 11.10 18.72
C VAL A 141 66.60 11.25 20.16
N ALA A 142 65.75 11.01 21.16
CA ALA A 142 66.14 11.11 22.57
C ALA A 142 67.26 10.11 22.94
N ALA A 143 67.26 8.90 22.38
CA ALA A 143 68.32 7.92 22.59
C ALA A 143 69.65 8.36 21.94
N CYS A 144 69.58 8.94 20.74
CA CYS A 144 70.75 9.49 20.05
C CYS A 144 71.38 10.66 20.82
N GLU A 145 70.55 11.59 21.29
CA GLU A 145 70.99 12.74 22.09
C GLU A 145 71.72 12.29 23.36
N ARG A 146 71.18 11.31 24.09
CA ARG A 146 71.85 10.69 25.25
C ARG A 146 73.19 10.05 24.89
N ALA A 147 73.31 9.48 23.69
CA ALA A 147 74.52 8.83 23.23
C ALA A 147 75.57 9.79 22.63
N ARG A 148 75.28 11.10 22.52
CA ARG A 148 76.14 12.13 21.90
C ARG A 148 76.63 11.76 20.49
N ARG A 149 75.76 11.12 19.70
CA ARG A 149 75.99 10.78 18.28
C ARG A 149 75.29 11.77 17.35
N VAL A 150 75.56 11.70 16.04
CA VAL A 150 74.79 12.45 15.03
C VAL A 150 73.40 11.81 14.87
N CYS A 151 72.34 12.61 14.98
CA CYS A 151 70.96 12.11 15.07
C CYS A 151 70.20 12.14 13.75
N VAL A 152 69.22 11.23 13.62
CA VAL A 152 68.25 11.21 12.53
C VAL A 152 67.25 12.35 12.75
N THR A 153 67.25 13.36 11.90
CA THR A 153 66.45 14.59 12.07
C THR A 153 65.19 14.65 11.22
N THR A 154 64.97 13.68 10.33
CA THR A 154 63.80 13.70 9.44
C THR A 154 62.60 13.09 10.16
N PRO A 155 61.55 13.87 10.48
CA PRO A 155 60.34 13.34 11.09
C PRO A 155 59.54 12.51 10.08
N PRO A 156 58.66 11.61 10.54
CA PRO A 156 57.76 10.89 9.66
C PRO A 156 56.84 11.85 8.90
N ALA A 157 56.58 11.53 7.63
CA ALA A 157 55.67 12.31 6.79
C ALA A 157 54.22 12.24 7.33
N LYS A 158 53.52 13.36 7.29
CA LYS A 158 52.08 13.41 7.57
C LYS A 158 51.33 12.82 6.37
N TYR A 159 50.30 12.04 6.67
CA TYR A 159 49.39 11.42 5.70
C TYR A 159 48.57 12.47 4.93
#